data_AF-A0A4Q7FWP6-F1
#
_entry.id   AF-A0A4Q7FWP6-F1
#
_cell.length_a   1.000
_cell.length_b   1.000
_cell.length_c   1.000
_cell.angle_alpha   90.00
_cell.angle_beta   90.00
_cell.angle_gamma   90.00
#
_symmetry.space_group_name_H-M   'P 1'
#
loop_
_entity.id
_entity.type
_entity.pdbx_description
1 polymer ?
#
loop_
_entity_poly.entity_id
_entity_poly.type
_entity_poly.pdbx_seq_one_letter_code
_entity_poly.pdbx_strand_id
1 'polypeptide(L)'
;MKRTTVALFGLLVLGGCAADTPLPEQPAMYVNMAAPGAVLDTQAAATMISQYRQNNGLGAVVVDPALVKLAEQQSQAMAARNKMDHDVKAPLGKRLEGSGYPATVAVENVSAGYHTLAEAFSGWRDSPPHKANMLKGGVTKLGIAASYAPNTKYKVFWTLILAST
;
A
#
# COMPACT_ATOMS: atom_id res chain seq x y z
N MET A 1 3.33 2.88 78.46
CA MET A 1 2.48 2.04 77.59
C MET A 1 2.37 2.72 76.22
N LYS A 2 3.22 2.33 75.25
CA LYS A 2 3.21 2.90 73.89
C LYS A 2 2.54 1.89 72.95
N ARG A 3 1.43 2.30 72.34
CA ARG A 3 0.63 1.52 71.39
C ARG A 3 1.27 1.63 69.99
N THR A 4 1.63 0.50 69.39
CA THR A 4 2.14 0.43 68.02
C THR A 4 0.95 0.34 67.06
N THR A 5 0.74 1.37 66.24
CA THR A 5 -0.27 1.36 65.19
C THR A 5 0.31 0.70 63.93
N VAL A 6 -0.29 -0.40 63.49
CA VAL A 6 -0.02 -1.02 62.19
C VAL A 6 -0.85 -0.30 61.13
N ALA A 7 -0.19 0.33 60.15
CA ALA A 7 -0.86 0.92 58.99
C ALA A 7 -0.75 -0.04 57.80
N LEU A 8 -1.87 -0.69 57.47
CA LEU A 8 -2.05 -1.55 56.31
C LEU A 8 -2.46 -0.64 55.14
N PHE A 9 -1.55 -0.32 54.22
CA PHE A 9 -1.89 0.36 52.97
C PHE A 9 -2.11 -0.69 51.87
N GLY A 10 -3.36 -0.79 51.42
CA GLY A 10 -3.81 -1.71 50.38
C GLY A 10 -3.18 -1.42 49.02
N LEU A 11 -2.71 -2.48 48.36
CA LEU A 11 -2.36 -2.46 46.95
C LEU A 11 -3.65 -2.39 46.11
N LEU A 12 -3.84 -1.27 45.42
CA LEU A 12 -4.79 -1.14 44.32
C LEU A 12 -4.19 -1.85 43.09
N VAL A 13 -4.75 -3.02 42.75
CA VAL A 13 -4.45 -3.71 41.48
C VAL A 13 -5.33 -3.10 40.40
N LEU A 14 -4.74 -2.25 39.55
CA LEU A 14 -5.37 -1.80 38.31
C LEU A 14 -5.31 -2.94 37.29
N GLY A 15 -6.38 -3.72 37.19
CA GLY A 15 -6.59 -4.68 36.10
C GLY A 15 -6.93 -3.94 34.82
N GLY A 16 -5.90 -3.56 34.06
CA GLY A 16 -6.08 -3.11 32.67
C GLY A 16 -6.32 -4.32 31.78
N CYS A 17 -7.53 -4.48 31.27
CA CYS A 17 -7.81 -5.38 30.16
C CYS A 17 -7.16 -4.82 28.89
N ALA A 18 -5.85 -5.04 28.72
CA ALA A 18 -5.24 -4.97 27.41
C ALA A 18 -5.78 -6.17 26.63
N ALA A 19 -6.67 -5.93 25.67
CA ALA A 19 -6.95 -6.92 24.65
C ALA A 19 -5.63 -7.14 23.89
N ASP A 20 -4.97 -8.26 24.16
CA ASP A 20 -3.79 -8.74 23.44
C ASP A 20 -4.21 -8.96 21.98
N THR A 21 -4.17 -7.90 21.19
CA THR A 21 -4.23 -8.03 19.74
C THR A 21 -2.82 -8.44 19.34
N PRO A 22 -2.56 -9.67 18.87
CA PRO A 22 -1.22 -10.06 18.49
C PRO A 22 -0.75 -9.09 17.41
N LEU A 23 0.34 -8.37 17.69
CA LEU A 23 1.00 -7.58 16.65
C LEU A 23 1.38 -8.56 15.53
N PRO A 24 1.19 -8.21 14.26
CA PRO A 24 1.59 -9.08 13.16
C PRO A 24 3.08 -9.41 13.30
N GLU A 25 3.41 -10.69 13.22
CA GLU A 25 4.77 -11.24 13.41
C GLU A 25 5.78 -10.66 12.41
N GLN A 26 5.30 -10.06 11.32
CA GLN A 26 6.07 -9.36 10.30
C GLN A 26 5.38 -8.05 9.86
N PRO A 27 6.15 -7.00 9.51
CA PRO A 27 5.59 -5.76 8.98
C PRO A 27 4.77 -5.99 7.70
N ALA A 28 3.66 -5.27 7.54
CA ALA A 28 2.72 -5.44 6.42
C ALA A 28 3.37 -5.36 5.02
N MET A 29 4.45 -4.59 4.88
CA MET A 29 5.20 -4.44 3.63
C MET A 29 5.94 -5.71 3.18
N TYR A 30 6.15 -6.67 4.07
CA TYR A 30 6.82 -7.96 3.80
C TYR A 30 5.84 -9.12 3.62
N VAL A 31 4.52 -8.89 3.71
CA VAL A 31 3.53 -9.94 3.46
C VAL A 31 3.69 -10.45 2.02
N ASN A 32 3.81 -11.77 1.89
CA ASN A 32 3.97 -12.44 0.61
C ASN A 32 2.64 -12.43 -0.18
N MET A 33 2.58 -11.61 -1.23
CA MET A 33 1.46 -11.52 -2.17
C MET A 33 1.41 -12.69 -3.15
N ALA A 34 2.43 -13.53 -3.23
CA ALA A 34 2.43 -14.75 -4.05
C ALA A 34 1.76 -15.94 -3.35
N ALA A 35 0.68 -15.69 -2.59
CA ALA A 35 -0.06 -16.68 -1.83
C ALA A 35 -1.58 -16.50 -1.99
N PRO A 36 -2.37 -17.58 -2.00
CA PRO A 36 -3.83 -17.49 -1.99
C PRO A 36 -4.33 -16.71 -0.78
N GLY A 37 -5.27 -15.79 -0.99
CA GLY A 37 -5.88 -15.00 0.08
C GLY A 37 -4.99 -13.92 0.70
N ALA A 38 -3.79 -13.68 0.15
CA ALA A 38 -2.97 -12.56 0.56
C ALA A 38 -3.69 -11.23 0.29
N VAL A 39 -3.70 -10.35 1.30
CA VAL A 39 -4.32 -9.03 1.22
C VAL A 39 -3.24 -7.97 1.37
N LEU A 40 -3.19 -7.04 0.42
CA LEU A 40 -2.31 -5.89 0.48
C LEU A 40 -2.88 -4.84 1.46
N ASP A 41 -2.07 -4.41 2.42
CA ASP A 41 -2.39 -3.24 3.26
C ASP A 41 -2.09 -1.95 2.47
N THR A 42 -3.15 -1.36 1.92
CA THR A 42 -3.06 -0.11 1.14
C THR A 42 -2.68 1.09 2.00
N GLN A 43 -3.01 1.08 3.30
CA GLN A 43 -2.65 2.16 4.21
C GLN A 43 -1.16 2.10 4.57
N ALA A 44 -0.61 0.90 4.78
CA ALA A 44 0.83 0.72 4.94
C ALA A 44 1.60 1.17 3.68
N ALA A 45 1.06 0.86 2.49
CA ALA A 45 1.64 1.34 1.22
C ALA A 45 1.59 2.86 1.08
N ALA A 46 0.47 3.50 1.43
CA ALA A 46 0.35 4.95 1.41
C ALA A 46 1.31 5.62 2.40
N THR A 47 1.48 5.05 3.60
CA THR A 47 2.45 5.52 4.59
C THR A 47 3.88 5.42 4.05
N MET A 48 4.27 4.27 3.49
CA MET A 48 5.61 4.04 2.93
C MET A 48 5.93 5.02 1.78
N ILE A 49 5.00 5.20 0.85
CA ILE A 49 5.17 6.12 -0.29
C ILE A 49 5.16 7.58 0.18
N SER A 50 4.32 7.93 1.17
CA SER A 50 4.30 9.27 1.75
C SER A 50 5.61 9.62 2.45
N GLN A 51 6.18 8.71 3.24
CA GLN A 51 7.49 8.90 3.87
C GLN A 51 8.59 9.11 2.82
N TYR A 52 8.57 8.30 1.75
CA TYR A 52 9.51 8.48 0.65
C TYR A 52 9.38 9.85 -0.01
N ARG A 53 8.15 10.31 -0.27
CA ARG A 53 7.86 11.63 -0.83
C ARG A 53 8.32 12.75 0.09
N GLN A 54 8.02 12.67 1.39
CA GLN A 54 8.43 13.64 2.40
C GLN A 54 9.95 13.76 2.52
N ASN A 55 10.67 12.64 2.48
CA ASN A 55 12.14 12.62 2.46
C ASN A 55 12.74 13.27 1.20
N ASN A 56 11.92 13.50 0.16
CA ASN A 56 12.29 14.21 -1.05
C ASN A 56 11.59 15.59 -1.16
N GLY A 57 11.09 16.14 -0.04
CA GLY A 57 10.52 17.49 0.02
C GLY A 57 9.11 17.62 -0.56
N LEU A 58 8.40 16.50 -0.76
CA LEU A 58 7.03 16.47 -1.31
C LEU A 58 5.98 16.14 -0.24
N GLY A 59 4.73 16.49 -0.54
CA GLY A 59 3.58 16.16 0.31
C GLY A 59 3.24 14.67 0.33
N ALA A 60 2.54 14.26 1.39
CA ALA A 60 1.98 12.92 1.54
C ALA A 60 0.87 12.63 0.52
N VAL A 61 0.56 11.35 0.35
CA VAL A 61 -0.59 10.86 -0.40
C VAL A 61 -1.50 10.05 0.52
N VAL A 62 -2.80 10.11 0.28
CA VAL A 62 -3.80 9.33 1.01
C VAL A 62 -4.44 8.29 0.10
N VAL A 63 -4.85 7.16 0.67
CA VAL A 63 -5.58 6.13 -0.08
C VAL A 63 -6.87 6.72 -0.62
N ASP A 64 -7.12 6.47 -1.91
CA ASP A 64 -8.37 6.78 -2.58
C ASP A 64 -9.01 5.48 -3.08
N PRO A 65 -10.18 5.08 -2.55
CA PRO A 65 -10.82 3.83 -2.93
C PRO A 65 -11.15 3.70 -4.43
N ALA A 66 -11.43 4.81 -5.11
CA ALA A 66 -11.71 4.77 -6.55
C ALA A 66 -10.42 4.45 -7.34
N LEU A 67 -9.29 5.02 -6.94
CA LEU A 67 -7.99 4.67 -7.52
C LEU A 67 -7.56 3.24 -7.18
N VAL A 68 -7.83 2.75 -5.96
CA VAL A 68 -7.56 1.35 -5.58
C VAL A 68 -8.31 0.40 -6.52
N LYS A 69 -9.60 0.64 -6.75
CA LYS A 69 -10.41 -0.16 -7.70
C LYS A 69 -9.83 -0.14 -9.12
N LEU A 70 -9.35 1.02 -9.59
CA LEU A 70 -8.71 1.14 -10.90
C LEU A 70 -7.37 0.39 -10.98
N ALA A 71 -6.57 0.42 -9.91
CA ALA A 71 -5.32 -0.33 -9.82
C ALA A 71 -5.56 -1.85 -9.77
N GLU A 72 -6.56 -2.30 -9.02
CA GLU A 72 -6.99 -3.71 -8.96
C GLU A 72 -7.37 -4.22 -10.35
N GLN A 73 -8.21 -3.48 -11.06
CA GLN A 73 -8.64 -3.84 -12.42
C GLN A 73 -7.46 -3.98 -13.39
N GLN A 74 -6.46 -3.11 -13.29
CA GLN A 74 -5.27 -3.18 -14.15
C GLN A 74 -4.37 -4.37 -13.76
N SER A 75 -4.13 -4.58 -12.47
CA SER A 75 -3.34 -5.71 -11.96
C SER A 75 -3.97 -7.05 -12.37
N GLN A 76 -5.29 -7.18 -12.23
CA GLN A 76 -6.05 -8.36 -12.67
C GLN A 76 -6.01 -8.52 -14.19
N ALA A 77 -6.08 -7.44 -14.96
CA ALA A 77 -6.00 -7.52 -16.42
C ALA A 77 -4.60 -7.97 -16.89
N MET A 78 -3.53 -7.44 -16.29
CA MET A 78 -2.16 -7.89 -16.54
C MET A 78 -1.99 -9.37 -16.17
N ALA A 79 -2.53 -9.78 -15.03
CA ALA A 79 -2.54 -11.18 -14.58
C ALA A 79 -3.27 -12.10 -15.57
N ALA A 80 -4.47 -11.74 -15.99
CA ALA A 80 -5.28 -12.53 -16.94
C ALA A 80 -4.60 -12.69 -18.30
N ARG A 81 -3.80 -11.70 -18.73
CA ARG A 81 -3.03 -11.76 -19.98
C ARG A 81 -1.61 -12.28 -19.81
N ASN A 82 -1.18 -12.61 -18.59
CA ASN A 82 0.20 -12.97 -18.27
C ASN A 82 1.23 -11.97 -18.86
N LYS A 83 0.91 -10.67 -18.81
CA LYS A 83 1.69 -9.61 -19.45
C LYS A 83 1.71 -8.36 -18.58
N MET A 84 2.90 -7.87 -18.25
CA MET A 84 3.11 -6.57 -17.61
C MET A 84 3.17 -5.49 -18.69
N ASP A 85 2.17 -4.61 -18.72
CA ASP A 85 2.01 -3.56 -19.73
C ASP A 85 0.94 -2.54 -19.25
N HIS A 86 1.21 -1.25 -19.45
CA HIS A 86 0.33 -0.14 -19.02
C HIS A 86 -1.02 -0.13 -19.73
N ASP A 87 -1.10 -0.67 -20.94
CA ASP A 87 -2.25 -0.50 -21.84
C ASP A 87 -3.11 -1.78 -21.95
N VAL A 88 -2.84 -2.79 -21.12
CA VAL A 88 -3.53 -4.09 -21.18
C VAL A 88 -5.05 -3.96 -21.10
N LYS A 89 -5.57 -3.10 -20.22
CA LYS A 89 -7.00 -2.76 -20.19
C LYS A 89 -7.29 -1.55 -21.10
N ALA A 90 -6.59 -0.45 -20.84
CA ALA A 90 -6.54 0.79 -21.63
C ALA A 90 -5.48 1.71 -20.99
N PRO A 91 -4.99 2.73 -21.72
CA PRO A 91 -4.12 3.75 -21.15
C PRO A 91 -4.73 4.39 -19.90
N LEU A 92 -3.88 4.76 -18.92
CA LEU A 92 -4.33 5.30 -17.62
C LEU A 92 -5.38 6.40 -17.75
N GLY A 93 -5.16 7.37 -18.64
CA GLY A 93 -6.11 8.48 -18.85
C GLY A 93 -7.50 8.01 -19.27
N LYS A 94 -7.59 6.98 -20.12
CA LYS A 94 -8.87 6.40 -20.54
C LYS A 94 -9.55 5.60 -19.43
N ARG A 95 -8.77 4.94 -18.57
CA ARG A 95 -9.33 4.27 -17.37
C ARG A 95 -9.89 5.27 -16.37
N LEU A 96 -9.20 6.39 -16.14
CA LEU A 96 -9.68 7.47 -15.27
C LEU A 96 -10.95 8.11 -15.84
N GLU A 97 -10.91 8.55 -17.11
CA GLU A 97 -12.05 9.14 -17.82
C GLU A 97 -13.28 8.22 -17.82
N GLY A 98 -13.10 6.96 -18.20
CA GLY A 98 -14.18 5.97 -18.24
C GLY A 98 -14.77 5.62 -16.88
N SER A 99 -14.07 5.93 -15.78
CA SER A 99 -14.59 5.77 -14.41
C SER A 99 -15.27 7.03 -13.86
N GLY A 100 -15.17 8.15 -14.57
CA GLY A 100 -15.60 9.46 -14.08
C GLY A 100 -14.70 10.05 -12.98
N TYR A 101 -13.49 9.50 -12.78
CA TYR A 101 -12.55 10.03 -11.79
C TYR A 101 -11.95 11.35 -12.28
N PRO A 102 -12.13 12.47 -11.56
CA PRO A 102 -11.80 13.81 -12.06
C PRO A 102 -10.32 14.15 -11.86
N ALA A 103 -9.42 13.33 -12.42
CA ALA A 103 -7.99 13.55 -12.24
C ALA A 103 -7.50 14.79 -13.01
N THR A 104 -6.85 15.72 -12.30
CA THR A 104 -6.12 16.85 -12.90
C THR A 104 -4.67 16.48 -13.23
N VAL A 105 -4.06 15.63 -12.40
CA VAL A 105 -2.75 15.01 -12.63
C VAL A 105 -2.87 13.53 -12.29
N ALA A 106 -2.29 12.66 -13.10
CA ALA A 106 -2.18 11.24 -12.78
C ALA A 106 -0.90 10.61 -13.37
N VAL A 107 -0.30 9.69 -12.62
CA VAL A 107 0.84 8.87 -13.04
C VAL A 107 0.67 7.44 -12.54
N GLU A 108 1.31 6.48 -13.21
CA GLU A 108 1.21 5.06 -12.87
C GLU A 108 2.57 4.36 -12.90
N ASN A 109 2.79 3.48 -11.92
CA ASN A 109 3.78 2.43 -11.99
C ASN A 109 3.09 1.07 -12.10
N VAL A 110 3.58 0.22 -12.99
CA VAL A 110 3.23 -1.21 -13.04
C VAL A 110 4.49 -2.04 -12.88
N SER A 111 4.35 -3.25 -12.35
CA SER A 111 5.43 -4.23 -12.31
C SER A 111 4.86 -5.64 -12.16
N ALA A 112 5.71 -6.65 -12.32
CA ALA A 112 5.32 -8.03 -12.09
C ALA A 112 6.54 -8.84 -11.60
N GLY A 113 6.31 -9.87 -10.79
CA GLY A 113 7.38 -10.73 -10.26
C GLY A 113 7.87 -10.37 -8.85
N TYR A 114 7.54 -9.19 -8.33
CA TYR A 114 7.77 -8.86 -6.93
C TYR A 114 6.71 -9.51 -6.06
N HIS A 115 7.11 -10.17 -4.98
CA HIS A 115 6.19 -10.90 -4.11
C HIS A 115 5.77 -10.06 -2.90
N THR A 116 6.47 -8.98 -2.59
CA THR A 116 6.16 -8.11 -1.46
C THR A 116 6.08 -6.65 -1.90
N LEU A 117 5.39 -5.83 -1.09
CA LEU A 117 5.35 -4.38 -1.30
C LEU A 117 6.76 -3.78 -1.18
N ALA A 118 7.58 -4.27 -0.25
CA ALA A 118 8.95 -3.80 -0.07
C ALA A 118 9.80 -4.01 -1.34
N GLU A 119 9.69 -5.16 -1.98
CA GLU A 119 10.37 -5.45 -3.26
C GLU A 119 9.85 -4.56 -4.39
N ALA A 120 8.53 -4.46 -4.55
CA ALA A 120 7.93 -3.62 -5.59
C ALA A 120 8.33 -2.15 -5.44
N PHE A 121 8.29 -1.63 -4.22
CA PHE A 121 8.74 -0.28 -3.90
C PHE A 121 10.23 -0.08 -4.21
N SER A 122 11.12 -0.99 -3.80
CA SER A 122 12.55 -0.85 -4.10
C SER A 122 12.79 -0.87 -5.61
N GLY A 123 12.16 -1.80 -6.34
CA GLY A 123 12.25 -1.86 -7.80
C GLY A 123 11.79 -0.57 -8.48
N TRP A 124 10.69 0.03 -8.01
CA TRP A 124 10.24 1.33 -8.52
C TRP A 124 11.16 2.48 -8.13
N ARG A 125 11.73 2.47 -6.91
CA ARG A 125 12.65 3.51 -6.45
C ARG A 125 13.96 3.51 -7.25
N ASP A 126 14.44 2.33 -7.59
CA ASP A 126 15.74 2.14 -8.25
C ASP A 126 15.62 2.29 -9.78
N SER A 127 14.39 2.37 -10.30
CA SER A 127 14.09 2.63 -11.71
C SER A 127 13.77 4.11 -11.95
N PRO A 128 14.58 4.86 -12.73
CA PRO A 128 14.36 6.30 -12.96
C PRO A 128 12.94 6.70 -13.40
N PRO A 129 12.28 6.04 -14.38
CA PRO A 129 10.91 6.40 -14.78
C PRO A 129 9.89 6.16 -13.65
N HIS A 130 10.00 5.04 -12.94
CA HIS A 130 9.07 4.72 -11.85
C HIS A 130 9.27 5.63 -10.62
N LYS A 131 10.52 5.95 -10.31
CA LYS A 131 10.88 6.94 -9.28
C LYS A 131 10.29 8.30 -9.60
N ALA A 132 10.38 8.74 -10.86
CA ALA A 132 9.80 10.02 -11.29
C ALA A 132 8.28 10.08 -11.04
N ASN A 133 7.56 8.97 -11.24
CA ASN A 133 6.15 8.89 -10.91
C ASN A 133 5.89 8.96 -9.39
N MET A 134 6.64 8.21 -8.57
CA MET A 134 6.50 8.28 -7.11
C MET A 134 6.81 9.66 -6.54
N LEU A 135 7.69 10.42 -7.21
CA LEU A 135 8.05 11.80 -6.87
C LEU A 135 7.31 12.85 -7.72
N LYS A 136 6.22 12.48 -8.41
CA LYS A 136 5.41 13.44 -9.15
C LYS A 136 4.87 14.49 -8.20
N GLY A 137 5.15 15.76 -8.47
CA GLY A 137 4.56 16.89 -7.74
C GLY A 137 3.05 17.03 -8.01
N GLY A 138 2.31 17.59 -7.06
CA GLY A 138 0.88 17.88 -7.18
C GLY A 138 -0.07 16.71 -6.88
N VAL A 139 0.40 15.45 -6.89
CA VAL A 139 -0.44 14.31 -6.51
C VAL A 139 -0.64 14.24 -4.99
N THR A 140 -1.86 13.91 -4.57
CA THR A 140 -2.31 13.84 -3.17
C THR A 140 -3.08 12.54 -2.85
N LYS A 141 -3.42 11.76 -3.88
CA LYS A 141 -4.20 10.53 -3.81
C LYS A 141 -3.39 9.34 -4.31
N LEU A 142 -3.66 8.17 -3.77
CA LEU A 142 -3.02 6.91 -4.10
C LEU A 142 -4.04 5.78 -4.26
N GLY A 143 -3.89 5.00 -5.31
CA GLY A 143 -4.47 3.66 -5.42
C GLY A 143 -3.38 2.65 -5.68
N ILE A 144 -3.37 1.53 -4.97
CA ILE A 144 -2.40 0.47 -5.17
C ILE A 144 -3.07 -0.89 -5.07
N ALA A 145 -2.64 -1.83 -5.90
CA ALA A 145 -3.11 -3.20 -5.86
C ALA A 145 -2.00 -4.19 -6.25
N ALA A 146 -2.15 -5.43 -5.76
CA ALA A 146 -1.41 -6.59 -6.19
C ALA A 146 -2.39 -7.70 -6.57
N SER A 147 -2.15 -8.39 -7.69
CA SER A 147 -2.96 -9.53 -8.12
C SER A 147 -2.11 -10.78 -8.22
N TYR A 148 -2.47 -11.79 -7.42
CA TYR A 148 -1.85 -13.12 -7.44
C TYR A 148 -2.46 -13.99 -8.55
N ALA A 149 -1.60 -14.56 -9.40
CA ALA A 149 -1.93 -15.43 -10.51
C ALA A 149 -0.89 -16.56 -10.61
N PRO A 150 -1.05 -17.67 -9.87
CA PRO A 150 -0.01 -18.70 -9.70
C PRO A 150 0.46 -19.36 -11.00
N ASN A 151 -0.41 -19.40 -12.02
CA ASN A 151 -0.16 -20.07 -13.30
C ASN A 151 0.45 -19.13 -14.36
N THR A 152 0.97 -17.97 -13.94
CA THR A 152 1.61 -16.98 -14.83
C THR A 152 3.13 -16.99 -14.64
N LYS A 153 3.85 -16.41 -15.61
CA LYS A 153 5.31 -16.26 -15.53
C LYS A 153 5.74 -15.47 -14.29
N TYR A 154 4.94 -14.48 -13.89
CA TYR A 154 5.31 -13.49 -12.90
C TYR A 154 4.69 -13.71 -11.52
N LYS A 155 3.66 -14.56 -11.40
CA LYS A 155 2.89 -14.85 -10.18
C LYS A 155 2.16 -13.66 -9.55
N VAL A 156 2.75 -12.48 -9.46
CA VAL A 156 2.15 -11.28 -8.86
C VAL A 156 2.32 -10.12 -9.83
N PHE A 157 1.25 -9.35 -10.01
CA PHE A 157 1.21 -8.15 -10.84
C PHE A 157 0.79 -6.97 -9.98
N TRP A 158 1.51 -5.86 -10.11
CA TRP A 158 1.32 -4.67 -9.28
C TRP A 158 0.89 -3.49 -10.12
N THR A 159 0.05 -2.63 -9.55
CA THR A 159 -0.29 -1.33 -10.10
C THR A 159 -0.35 -0.31 -8.98
N LEU A 160 0.37 0.80 -9.14
CA LEU A 160 0.31 1.99 -8.29
C LEU A 160 -0.14 3.16 -9.16
N ILE A 161 -1.23 3.82 -8.79
CA ILE A 161 -1.73 5.04 -9.40
C ILE A 161 -1.60 6.16 -8.38
N LEU A 162 -1.00 7.28 -8.77
CA LEU A 162 -0.97 8.51 -7.98
C LEU A 162 -1.69 9.60 -8.74
N ALA A 163 -2.57 10.36 -8.08
CA ALA A 163 -3.33 11.41 -8.73
C ALA A 163 -3.65 12.60 -7.82
N SER A 164 -4.18 13.66 -8.42
CA SER A 164 -4.89 14.75 -7.76
C SER A 164 -6.26 14.93 -8.40
N THR A 165 -7.21 15.44 -7.63
CA THR A 165 -8.52 15.91 -8.11
C THR A 165 -8.51 17.41 -8.07
#